data_AF-A0A1M5US71-F1
#
_entry.id   AF-A0A1M5US71-F1
#
_cell.length_a   1.000
_cell.length_b   1.000
_cell.length_c   1.000
_cell.angle_alpha   90.00
_cell.angle_beta   90.00
_cell.angle_gamma   90.00
#
_symmetry.space_group_name_H-M   'P 1'
#
loop_
_entity.id
_entity.type
_entity.pdbx_description
1 polymer ?
#
loop_
_entity_poly.entity_id
_entity_poly.type
_entity_poly.pdbx_seq_one_letter_code
_entity_poly.pdbx_strand_id
1 'polypeptide(L)'
;MSWFALLDGRAHDSWLREDVEDILSSRPRACVPKGSILLETHLSPDARPQTLLSFRRGGTSTATLSLMSTPHGSVVLVMARDNDVVHEVVERGREARTDTLQVTISWDLARGMGRFVVARPESEHIIIRHFAMTNAPLLTDLCAIARPQGLTEVDPDVVFVALSTEIEPVGPMPTLSPSVPVETAQGLKMATQLRQGDVVRAASGALVPVLNVVRRTVPSLGSFRPVRVRAPYFGLTQDVVVSLHQRLLVSGPEVEYLFGRENVLIPASTLVNGYAGHVEPAPRFVTYHQLLLPHHDAVRIPDAALETLYLGRMRRDKIRLGASLLADIPRNLLPEHHRAGYQVLRAFEAISLAEARAA
;
A
#
# COMPACT_ATOMS: atom_id res chain seq x y z
N MET A 1 9.26 15.92 -0.07
CA MET A 1 8.59 14.68 0.38
C MET A 1 7.39 15.09 1.23
N SER A 2 6.20 14.49 1.02
CA SER A 2 4.95 14.86 1.73
C SER A 2 4.88 14.32 3.16
N TRP A 3 5.50 13.17 3.41
CA TRP A 3 5.62 12.58 4.74
C TRP A 3 6.41 13.48 5.68
N PHE A 4 5.89 13.68 6.90
CA PHE A 4 6.52 14.52 7.92
C PHE A 4 6.64 13.84 9.29
N ALA A 5 5.95 12.71 9.50
CA ALA A 5 6.12 11.89 10.69
C ALA A 5 5.92 10.40 10.38
N LEU A 6 6.60 9.54 11.13
CA LEU A 6 6.46 8.08 11.05
C LEU A 6 6.71 7.46 12.43
N LEU A 7 5.82 6.57 12.86
CA LEU A 7 5.97 5.68 13.99
C LEU A 7 6.13 4.26 13.47
N ASP A 8 7.23 3.58 13.80
CA ASP A 8 7.38 2.13 13.65
C ASP A 8 6.85 1.46 14.93
N GLY A 9 5.68 0.84 14.83
CA GLY A 9 5.02 0.23 15.99
C GLY A 9 5.76 -1.01 16.52
N ARG A 10 6.57 -1.68 15.69
CA ARG A 10 7.35 -2.85 16.12
C ARG A 10 8.65 -2.44 16.80
N ALA A 11 9.39 -1.52 16.19
CA ALA A 11 10.64 -1.02 16.74
C ALA A 11 10.44 -0.02 17.88
N HIS A 12 9.22 0.50 18.05
CA HIS A 12 8.92 1.64 18.92
C HIS A 12 9.79 2.87 18.59
N ASP A 13 10.23 2.97 17.33
CA ASP A 13 11.01 4.09 16.82
C ASP A 13 10.09 5.13 16.19
N SER A 14 10.44 6.40 16.32
CA SER A 14 9.65 7.48 15.76
C SER A 14 10.54 8.49 15.06
N TRP A 15 10.04 9.02 13.96
CA TRP A 15 10.71 9.99 13.13
C TRP A 15 9.80 11.19 12.89
N LEU A 16 10.40 12.39 12.97
CA LEU A 16 9.82 13.64 12.48
C LEU A 16 10.77 14.26 11.46
N ARG A 17 10.20 14.97 10.49
CA ARG A 17 10.96 15.80 9.58
C ARG A 17 11.56 16.99 10.34
N GLU A 18 12.80 17.34 10.02
CA GLU A 18 13.62 18.30 10.78
C GLU A 18 12.94 19.68 10.95
N ASP A 19 12.22 20.15 9.92
CA ASP A 19 11.53 21.44 9.92
C ASP A 19 10.32 21.52 10.87
N VAL A 20 9.79 20.38 11.33
CA VAL A 20 8.59 20.34 12.17
C VAL A 20 8.85 20.99 13.53
N GLU A 21 10.03 20.79 14.11
CA GLU A 21 10.38 21.35 15.42
C GLU A 21 10.54 22.89 15.35
N ASP A 22 11.11 23.39 14.26
CA ASP A 22 11.24 24.83 14.00
C ASP A 22 9.86 25.51 13.81
N ILE A 23 8.96 24.83 13.08
CA ILE A 23 7.58 25.29 12.90
C ILE A 23 6.87 25.36 14.25
N LEU A 24 7.00 24.33 15.09
CA LEU A 24 6.33 24.30 16.39
C LEU A 24 6.90 25.32 17.38
N SER A 25 8.20 25.58 17.31
CA SER A 25 8.86 26.61 18.13
C SER A 25 8.40 28.02 17.79
N SER A 26 8.23 28.32 16.50
CA SER A 26 7.78 29.64 16.02
C SER A 26 6.26 29.80 16.02
N ARG A 27 5.51 28.71 15.81
CA ARG A 27 4.05 28.67 15.70
C ARG A 27 3.49 27.47 16.48
N PRO A 28 3.37 27.56 17.81
CA PRO A 28 2.88 26.45 18.65
C PRO A 28 1.44 25.99 18.32
N ARG A 29 0.66 26.83 17.64
CA ARG A 29 -0.71 26.53 17.18
C ARG A 29 -0.80 26.31 15.67
N ALA A 30 0.30 25.93 15.03
CA ALA A 30 0.30 25.58 13.61
C ALA A 30 -0.71 24.46 13.34
N CYS A 31 -1.44 24.59 12.24
CA CYS A 31 -2.43 23.61 11.79
C CYS A 31 -1.99 22.97 10.47
N VAL A 32 -2.51 21.78 10.19
CA VAL A 32 -2.30 21.08 8.92
C VAL A 32 -3.64 21.08 8.15
N PRO A 33 -3.86 22.04 7.22
CA PRO A 33 -5.17 22.21 6.56
C PRO A 33 -5.49 21.14 5.52
N LYS A 34 -4.46 20.42 5.05
CA LYS A 34 -4.55 19.29 4.12
C LYS A 34 -3.56 18.23 4.57
N GLY A 35 -4.00 16.97 4.62
CA GLY A 35 -3.11 15.90 5.04
C GLY A 35 -3.76 14.52 5.11
N SER A 36 -2.95 13.54 5.51
CA SER A 36 -3.40 12.17 5.76
C SER A 36 -2.69 11.53 6.94
N ILE A 37 -3.40 10.66 7.65
CA ILE A 37 -2.88 9.62 8.54
C ILE A 37 -3.00 8.29 7.79
N LEU A 38 -1.89 7.57 7.63
CA LEU A 38 -1.85 6.21 7.09
C LEU A 38 -1.37 5.26 8.20
N LEU A 39 -2.18 4.26 8.51
CA LEU A 39 -1.89 3.24 9.52
C LEU A 39 -1.99 1.85 8.89
N GLU A 40 -1.06 0.96 9.23
CA GLU A 40 -1.18 -0.47 8.94
C GLU A 40 -1.20 -1.26 10.25
N THR A 41 -2.03 -2.29 10.35
CA THR A 41 -2.20 -3.09 11.56
C THR A 41 -2.58 -4.52 11.23
N HIS A 42 -2.25 -5.45 12.14
CA HIS A 42 -2.81 -6.79 12.15
C HIS A 42 -4.02 -6.83 13.08
N LEU A 43 -5.05 -7.57 12.68
CA LEU A 43 -6.27 -7.72 13.46
C LEU A 43 -6.11 -8.83 14.48
N SER A 44 -6.53 -8.54 15.71
CA SER A 44 -6.59 -9.56 16.75
C SER A 44 -7.53 -10.71 16.34
N PRO A 45 -7.11 -11.98 16.50
CA PRO A 45 -7.93 -13.15 16.23
C PRO A 45 -9.00 -13.40 17.30
N ASP A 46 -8.91 -12.75 18.47
CA ASP A 46 -9.66 -13.11 19.68
C ASP A 46 -11.11 -12.61 19.72
N ALA A 47 -11.64 -12.12 18.59
CA ALA A 47 -13.00 -11.59 18.47
C ALA A 47 -13.36 -10.56 19.57
N ARG A 48 -12.38 -9.75 20.01
CA ARG A 48 -12.56 -8.64 20.95
C ARG A 48 -12.43 -7.30 20.24
N PRO A 49 -13.08 -6.23 20.73
CA PRO A 49 -12.80 -4.88 20.25
C PRO A 49 -11.32 -4.55 20.47
N GLN A 50 -10.68 -4.02 19.43
CA GLN A 50 -9.27 -3.65 19.42
C GLN A 50 -9.15 -2.16 19.17
N THR A 51 -8.63 -1.40 20.13
CA THR A 51 -8.40 0.05 19.99
C THR A 51 -7.06 0.25 19.29
N LEU A 52 -7.09 0.30 17.96
CA LEU A 52 -5.90 0.41 17.12
C LEU A 52 -5.07 1.66 17.46
N LEU A 53 -5.75 2.80 17.60
CA LEU A 53 -5.10 4.06 17.95
C LEU A 53 -6.10 4.95 18.70
N SER A 54 -5.67 5.53 19.80
CA SER A 54 -6.45 6.49 20.58
C SER A 54 -5.56 7.67 20.95
N PHE A 55 -5.99 8.87 20.63
CA PHE A 55 -5.36 10.13 21.02
C PHE A 55 -6.38 10.99 21.75
N ARG A 56 -5.96 11.60 22.86
CA ARG A 56 -6.81 12.52 23.64
C ARG A 56 -5.99 13.65 24.20
N ARG A 57 -6.33 14.89 23.81
CA ARG A 57 -5.84 16.12 24.44
C ARG A 57 -6.98 16.81 25.17
N GLY A 58 -6.79 17.02 26.48
CA GLY A 58 -7.67 17.83 27.32
C GLY A 58 -7.23 19.30 27.39
N GLY A 59 -7.88 20.07 28.27
CA GLY A 59 -7.57 21.48 28.51
C GLY A 59 -8.59 22.44 27.88
N THR A 60 -8.12 23.61 27.43
CA THR A 60 -8.97 24.70 26.93
C THR A 60 -9.59 24.46 25.55
N SER A 61 -8.98 23.60 24.73
CA SER A 61 -9.59 23.04 23.51
C SER A 61 -9.40 21.54 23.58
N THR A 62 -10.46 20.78 23.35
CA THR A 62 -10.40 19.31 23.41
C THR A 62 -10.20 18.76 22.01
N ALA A 63 -9.37 17.72 21.90
CA ALA A 63 -9.22 16.98 20.65
C ALA A 63 -9.13 15.49 20.95
N THR A 64 -9.89 14.70 20.21
CA THR A 64 -9.84 13.24 20.27
C THR A 64 -9.77 12.66 18.86
N LEU A 65 -9.02 11.57 18.74
CA LEU A 65 -9.01 10.69 17.58
C LEU A 65 -9.00 9.26 18.11
N SER A 66 -9.97 8.45 17.72
CA SER A 66 -10.02 7.03 18.06
C SER A 66 -10.32 6.21 16.82
N LEU A 67 -9.50 5.18 16.61
CA LEU A 67 -9.66 4.19 15.58
C LEU A 67 -9.78 2.82 16.24
N MET A 68 -10.87 2.12 15.98
CA MET A 68 -11.19 0.85 16.63
C MET A 68 -11.61 -0.20 15.61
N SER A 69 -11.16 -1.44 15.78
CA SER A 69 -11.72 -2.59 15.08
C SER A 69 -12.70 -3.32 15.99
N THR A 70 -13.88 -3.67 15.47
CA THR A 70 -14.90 -4.41 16.22
C THR A 70 -14.85 -5.91 15.91
N PRO A 71 -15.32 -6.77 16.83
CA PRO A 71 -15.41 -8.22 16.61
C PRO A 71 -16.21 -8.61 15.37
N HIS A 72 -17.20 -7.80 14.99
CA HIS A 72 -18.10 -8.06 13.87
C HIS A 72 -17.51 -7.66 12.52
N GLY A 73 -16.25 -7.23 12.49
CA GLY A 73 -15.56 -6.90 11.25
C GLY A 73 -15.68 -5.44 10.83
N SER A 74 -16.11 -4.54 11.71
CA SER A 74 -16.17 -3.11 11.38
C SER A 74 -14.91 -2.38 11.84
N VAL A 75 -14.56 -1.30 11.17
CA VAL A 75 -13.58 -0.32 11.67
C VAL A 75 -14.34 0.98 11.91
N VAL A 76 -14.17 1.53 13.10
CA VAL A 76 -14.85 2.74 13.58
C VAL A 76 -13.83 3.85 13.73
N LEU A 77 -14.14 5.01 13.15
CA LEU A 77 -13.40 6.26 13.32
C LEU A 77 -14.26 7.22 14.14
N VAL A 78 -13.71 7.70 15.25
CA VAL A 78 -14.25 8.82 16.01
C VAL A 78 -13.22 9.93 16.03
N MET A 79 -13.58 11.12 15.57
CA MET A 79 -12.80 12.33 15.80
C MET A 79 -13.70 13.36 16.45
N ALA A 80 -13.24 14.00 17.51
CA ALA A 80 -13.94 15.13 18.08
C ALA A 80 -12.97 16.28 18.29
N ARG A 81 -13.41 17.48 17.95
CA ARG A 81 -12.72 18.70 18.32
C ARG A 81 -13.72 19.76 18.71
N ASP A 82 -13.62 20.22 19.95
CA ASP A 82 -14.56 21.18 20.53
C ASP A 82 -16.01 20.68 20.34
N ASN A 83 -16.80 21.31 19.46
CA ASN A 83 -18.20 20.89 19.19
C ASN A 83 -18.37 20.00 17.93
N ASP A 84 -17.32 19.82 17.13
CA ASP A 84 -17.41 19.07 15.88
C ASP A 84 -17.01 17.61 16.08
N VAL A 85 -17.91 16.69 15.71
CA VAL A 85 -17.71 15.24 15.86
C VAL A 85 -17.89 14.56 14.50
N VAL A 86 -16.89 13.75 14.14
CA VAL A 86 -16.95 12.81 13.03
C VAL A 86 -17.06 11.41 13.62
N HIS A 87 -18.08 10.66 13.21
CA HIS A 87 -18.25 9.26 13.57
C HIS A 87 -18.56 8.45 12.30
N GLU A 88 -17.58 7.68 11.85
CA GLU A 88 -17.67 6.90 10.61
C GLU A 88 -17.46 5.41 10.90
N VAL A 89 -18.26 4.57 10.26
CA VAL A 89 -18.19 3.12 10.41
C VAL A 89 -18.03 2.47 9.04
N VAL A 90 -17.03 1.60 8.92
CA VAL A 90 -16.76 0.82 7.71
C VAL A 90 -16.87 -0.66 8.03
N GLU A 91 -17.87 -1.32 7.44
CA GLU A 91 -18.06 -2.77 7.54
C GLU A 91 -17.19 -3.50 6.51
N ARG A 92 -16.27 -4.36 6.96
CA ARG A 92 -15.27 -5.01 6.07
C ARG A 92 -15.81 -6.22 5.30
N GLY A 93 -17.04 -6.66 5.57
CA GLY A 93 -17.61 -7.92 5.09
C GLY A 93 -16.93 -9.15 5.70
N ARG A 94 -17.65 -10.29 5.76
CA ARG A 94 -17.17 -11.56 6.38
C ARG A 94 -16.11 -12.32 5.58
N GLU A 95 -15.73 -11.84 4.40
CA GLU A 95 -14.82 -12.58 3.54
C GLU A 95 -13.36 -12.47 4.00
N ALA A 96 -12.73 -13.64 4.15
CA ALA A 96 -11.32 -13.97 4.21
C ALA A 96 -10.46 -13.51 5.41
N ARG A 97 -9.72 -14.50 5.92
CA ARG A 97 -8.67 -14.59 6.97
C ARG A 97 -7.45 -13.66 6.79
N THR A 98 -7.58 -12.52 6.13
CA THR A 98 -6.45 -11.59 5.99
C THR A 98 -6.37 -10.72 7.24
N ASP A 99 -5.31 -10.90 8.01
CA ASP A 99 -5.15 -10.20 9.30
C ASP A 99 -4.70 -8.75 9.10
N THR A 100 -4.10 -8.40 7.96
CA THR A 100 -3.57 -7.05 7.73
C THR A 100 -4.61 -6.08 7.15
N LEU A 101 -4.76 -4.93 7.81
CA LEU A 101 -5.52 -3.78 7.33
C LEU A 101 -4.63 -2.56 7.13
N GLN A 102 -4.92 -1.81 6.08
CA GLN A 102 -4.46 -0.43 5.92
C GLN A 102 -5.64 0.52 6.10
N VAL A 103 -5.45 1.51 6.95
CA VAL A 103 -6.41 2.56 7.23
C VAL A 103 -5.83 3.90 6.81
N THR A 104 -6.57 4.67 6.01
CA THR A 104 -6.17 6.03 5.61
C THR A 104 -7.26 7.03 5.97
N ILE A 105 -6.91 8.03 6.76
CA ILE A 105 -7.77 9.17 7.10
C ILE A 105 -7.16 10.39 6.43
N SER A 106 -7.86 11.01 5.49
CA SER A 106 -7.39 12.19 4.76
C SER A 106 -8.36 13.35 4.94
N TRP A 107 -7.86 14.59 4.87
CA TRP A 107 -8.69 15.80 4.93
C TRP A 107 -8.15 16.91 4.04
N ASP A 108 -9.06 17.67 3.44
CA ASP A 108 -8.79 18.89 2.68
C ASP A 108 -9.83 19.96 3.04
N LEU A 109 -9.41 20.92 3.87
CA LEU A 109 -10.30 21.97 4.36
C LEU A 109 -10.71 22.98 3.30
N ALA A 110 -9.89 23.18 2.27
CA ALA A 110 -10.28 24.06 1.17
C ALA A 110 -11.53 23.52 0.45
N ARG A 111 -11.77 22.20 0.56
CA ARG A 111 -12.94 21.50 0.04
C ARG A 111 -13.97 21.11 1.12
N GLY A 112 -13.69 21.41 2.39
CA GLY A 112 -14.54 21.01 3.53
C GLY A 112 -14.70 19.49 3.67
N MET A 113 -13.75 18.70 3.18
CA MET A 113 -13.91 17.26 3.03
C MET A 113 -12.92 16.44 3.85
N GLY A 114 -13.40 15.33 4.37
CA GLY A 114 -12.61 14.25 4.93
C GLY A 114 -12.91 12.93 4.22
N ARG A 115 -11.96 11.99 4.29
CA ARG A 115 -12.06 10.67 3.68
C ARG A 115 -11.50 9.63 4.64
N PHE A 116 -12.30 8.61 4.93
CA PHE A 116 -11.92 7.46 5.73
C PHE A 116 -11.90 6.22 4.84
N VAL A 117 -10.73 5.57 4.75
CA VAL A 117 -10.48 4.43 3.88
C VAL A 117 -10.03 3.25 4.72
N VAL A 118 -10.63 2.09 4.45
CA VAL A 118 -10.15 0.80 4.95
C VAL A 118 -9.87 -0.08 3.74
N ALA A 119 -8.63 -0.54 3.63
CA ALA A 119 -8.14 -1.38 2.54
C ALA A 119 -7.47 -2.64 3.08
N ARG A 120 -7.48 -3.70 2.27
CA ARG A 120 -6.75 -4.94 2.53
C ARG A 120 -5.61 -5.06 1.51
N PRO A 121 -4.35 -4.86 1.91
CA PRO A 121 -3.23 -4.76 0.96
C PRO A 121 -3.08 -5.97 0.02
N GLU A 122 -3.43 -7.16 0.49
CA GLU A 122 -3.33 -8.42 -0.27
C GLU A 122 -4.43 -8.59 -1.34
N SER A 123 -5.46 -7.74 -1.30
CA SER A 123 -6.64 -7.84 -2.17
C SER A 123 -6.99 -6.50 -2.82
N GLU A 124 -7.95 -6.52 -3.72
CA GLU A 124 -8.47 -5.30 -4.36
C GLU A 124 -9.63 -4.68 -3.56
N HIS A 125 -9.90 -5.19 -2.35
CA HIS A 125 -10.97 -4.71 -1.48
C HIS A 125 -10.58 -3.42 -0.77
N ILE A 126 -11.27 -2.36 -1.15
CA ILE A 126 -11.16 -1.03 -0.56
C ILE A 126 -12.56 -0.45 -0.34
N ILE A 127 -12.78 0.13 0.84
CA ILE A 127 -14.00 0.84 1.18
C ILE A 127 -13.63 2.28 1.51
N ILE A 128 -14.35 3.22 0.91
CA ILE A 128 -14.11 4.65 1.02
C ILE A 128 -15.39 5.32 1.55
N ARG A 129 -15.27 6.03 2.67
CA ARG A 129 -16.30 6.92 3.22
C ARG A 129 -15.81 8.35 3.16
N HIS A 130 -16.71 9.26 2.80
CA HIS A 130 -16.45 10.69 2.84
C HIS A 130 -17.27 11.29 3.98
N PHE A 131 -16.68 12.25 4.68
CA PHE A 131 -17.33 12.98 5.75
C PHE A 131 -17.01 14.47 5.61
N ALA A 132 -17.79 15.33 6.27
CA ALA A 132 -17.52 16.76 6.30
C ALA A 132 -16.45 17.07 7.36
N MET A 133 -15.52 17.97 7.04
CA MET A 133 -14.50 18.40 7.98
C MET A 133 -14.18 19.87 7.77
N THR A 134 -14.29 20.66 8.84
CA THR A 134 -14.16 22.13 8.81
C THR A 134 -13.01 22.65 9.66
N ASN A 135 -12.44 21.82 10.56
CA ASN A 135 -11.33 22.20 11.43
C ASN A 135 -10.05 21.44 11.11
N ALA A 136 -8.95 22.17 10.96
CA ALA A 136 -7.63 21.62 10.71
C ALA A 136 -7.02 20.98 11.96
N PRO A 137 -6.55 19.72 11.96
CA PRO A 137 -5.80 19.19 13.09
C PRO A 137 -4.59 20.08 13.42
N LEU A 138 -4.27 20.23 14.71
CA LEU A 138 -3.05 20.90 15.12
C LEU A 138 -1.84 20.04 14.75
N LEU A 139 -0.76 20.67 14.30
CA LEU A 139 0.49 19.99 14.03
C LEU A 139 1.02 19.30 15.29
N THR A 140 0.86 19.91 16.46
CA THR A 140 1.23 19.32 17.76
C THR A 140 0.47 18.02 18.04
N ASP A 141 -0.82 17.97 17.72
CA ASP A 141 -1.68 16.82 17.96
C ASP A 141 -1.29 15.66 17.04
N LEU A 142 -1.00 15.98 15.77
CA LEU A 142 -0.47 15.02 14.80
C LEU A 142 0.91 14.50 15.23
N CYS A 143 1.82 15.36 15.68
CA CYS A 143 3.12 14.92 16.20
C CYS A 143 2.97 13.99 17.42
N ALA A 144 2.03 14.27 18.33
CA ALA A 144 1.75 13.40 19.48
C ALA A 144 1.17 12.05 19.08
N ILE A 145 0.42 11.97 17.96
CA ILE A 145 -0.06 10.70 17.39
C ILE A 145 1.12 9.85 16.88
N ALA A 146 2.09 10.45 16.19
CA ALA A 146 3.25 9.74 15.65
C ALA A 146 4.44 9.60 16.62
N ARG A 147 4.41 10.29 17.77
CA ARG A 147 5.36 10.16 18.89
C ARG A 147 4.59 10.00 20.19
N PRO A 148 4.10 8.78 20.50
CA PRO A 148 3.30 8.55 21.70
C PRO A 148 4.08 8.89 22.97
N GLN A 149 3.72 9.99 23.64
CA GLN A 149 4.32 10.45 24.90
C GLN A 149 3.21 10.76 25.93
N GLY A 150 2.31 9.81 26.15
CA GLY A 150 1.24 9.87 27.16
C GLY A 150 -0.12 10.39 26.69
N LEU A 151 -0.20 11.05 25.53
CA LEU A 151 -1.49 11.47 24.94
C LEU A 151 -2.08 10.47 23.94
N THR A 152 -1.27 9.49 23.52
CA THR A 152 -1.60 8.53 22.48
C THR A 152 -1.36 7.13 23.00
N GLU A 153 -2.36 6.27 22.84
CA GLU A 153 -2.27 4.81 22.99
C GLU A 153 -2.31 4.20 21.60
N VAL A 154 -1.40 3.27 21.34
CA VAL A 154 -1.28 2.56 20.06
C VAL A 154 -1.30 1.07 20.38
N ASP A 155 -2.14 0.31 19.68
CA ASP A 155 -2.22 -1.14 19.86
C ASP A 155 -0.92 -1.81 19.41
N PRO A 156 -0.41 -2.84 20.12
CA PRO A 156 0.81 -3.56 19.74
C PRO A 156 0.78 -4.19 18.34
N ASP A 157 -0.40 -4.48 17.79
CA ASP A 157 -0.53 -5.03 16.44
C ASP A 157 -0.50 -3.94 15.35
N VAL A 158 -0.45 -2.65 15.70
CA VAL A 158 -0.19 -1.58 14.74
C VAL A 158 1.26 -1.69 14.26
N VAL A 159 1.41 -1.89 12.96
CA VAL A 159 2.70 -2.03 12.30
C VAL A 159 3.39 -0.68 12.18
N PHE A 160 2.66 0.35 11.73
CA PHE A 160 3.18 1.71 11.65
C PHE A 160 2.05 2.75 11.60
N VAL A 161 2.39 3.99 11.90
CA VAL A 161 1.56 5.19 11.67
C VAL A 161 2.39 6.25 10.94
N ALA A 162 1.93 6.72 9.79
CA ALA A 162 2.62 7.70 8.96
C ALA A 162 1.73 8.92 8.70
N LEU A 163 2.34 10.12 8.76
CA LEU A 163 1.63 11.38 8.56
C LEU A 163 2.15 12.12 7.34
N SER A 164 1.23 12.61 6.52
CA SER A 164 1.50 13.31 5.25
C SER A 164 0.79 14.65 5.21
N THR A 165 1.41 15.64 4.58
CA THR A 165 0.78 16.94 4.26
C THR A 165 -0.08 16.88 2.98
N GLU A 166 -0.26 15.70 2.40
CA GLU A 166 -1.05 15.49 1.18
C GLU A 166 -2.20 14.51 1.40
N ILE A 167 -3.15 14.50 0.45
CA ILE A 167 -4.18 13.46 0.37
C ILE A 167 -3.53 12.22 -0.24
N GLU A 168 -3.18 11.26 0.60
CA GLU A 168 -2.47 10.07 0.16
C GLU A 168 -3.37 9.20 -0.74
N PRO A 169 -2.91 8.78 -1.92
CA PRO A 169 -3.71 7.98 -2.83
C PRO A 169 -3.92 6.57 -2.27
N VAL A 170 -5.01 5.93 -2.68
CA VAL A 170 -5.42 4.58 -2.25
C VAL A 170 -5.81 3.73 -3.47
N GLY A 171 -5.85 2.41 -3.31
CA GLY A 171 -6.12 1.46 -4.41
C GLY A 171 -4.85 0.75 -4.89
N PRO A 172 -4.75 0.36 -6.18
CA PRO A 172 -3.59 -0.33 -6.74
C PRO A 172 -2.30 0.46 -6.51
N MET A 173 -1.32 -0.19 -5.86
CA MET A 173 -0.05 0.42 -5.49
C MET A 173 1.07 -0.04 -6.42
N PRO A 174 2.07 0.82 -6.68
CA PRO A 174 3.27 0.42 -7.37
C PRO A 174 4.14 -0.48 -6.49
N THR A 175 4.84 -1.43 -7.13
CA THR A 175 5.50 -2.53 -6.43
C THR A 175 6.90 -2.87 -6.96
N LEU A 176 7.32 -2.30 -8.09
CA LEU A 176 8.67 -2.49 -8.65
C LEU A 176 9.63 -1.50 -8.01
N SER A 177 10.76 -1.98 -7.49
CA SER A 177 11.80 -1.06 -7.03
C SER A 177 12.42 -0.30 -8.21
N PRO A 178 13.10 0.83 -7.94
CA PRO A 178 13.75 1.64 -8.96
C PRO A 178 14.74 0.89 -9.86
N SER A 179 15.32 -0.20 -9.35
CA SER A 179 16.38 -1.00 -9.97
C SER A 179 15.86 -2.21 -10.74
N VAL A 180 14.55 -2.46 -10.82
CA VAL A 180 14.02 -3.58 -11.60
C VAL A 180 14.27 -3.35 -13.10
N PRO A 181 14.99 -4.25 -13.80
CA PRO A 181 15.21 -4.13 -15.23
C PRO A 181 14.05 -4.75 -16.01
N VAL A 182 13.42 -3.97 -16.89
CA VAL A 182 12.31 -4.41 -17.75
C VAL A 182 12.77 -4.49 -19.19
N GLU A 183 12.41 -5.57 -19.88
CA GLU A 183 12.66 -5.74 -21.30
C GLU A 183 11.78 -4.79 -22.14
N THR A 184 12.42 -4.01 -22.99
CA THR A 184 11.77 -3.12 -23.96
C THR A 184 12.20 -3.44 -25.38
N ALA A 185 11.48 -2.92 -26.37
CA ALA A 185 11.88 -2.99 -27.77
C ALA A 185 13.26 -2.35 -28.05
N GLN A 186 13.75 -1.50 -27.16
CA GLN A 186 15.05 -0.82 -27.26
C GLN A 186 16.11 -1.41 -26.30
N GLY A 187 15.85 -2.60 -25.72
CA GLY A 187 16.71 -3.24 -24.73
C GLY A 187 16.20 -3.07 -23.30
N LEU A 188 17.04 -3.38 -22.30
CA LEU A 188 16.66 -3.28 -20.90
C LEU A 188 16.56 -1.81 -20.47
N LYS A 189 15.47 -1.46 -19.80
CA LYS A 189 15.32 -0.18 -19.10
C LYS A 189 14.99 -0.44 -17.63
N MET A 190 15.59 0.32 -16.74
CA MET A 190 15.21 0.26 -15.32
C MET A 190 13.80 0.81 -15.14
N ALA A 191 13.07 0.33 -14.14
CA ALA A 191 11.72 0.80 -13.83
C ALA A 191 11.64 2.33 -13.66
N THR A 192 12.72 2.97 -13.19
CA THR A 192 12.87 4.43 -13.08
C THR A 192 12.93 5.18 -14.40
N GLN A 193 13.38 4.50 -15.46
CA GLN A 193 13.62 5.09 -16.77
C GLN A 193 12.43 4.91 -17.72
N LEU A 194 11.50 4.01 -17.38
CA LEU A 194 10.30 3.75 -18.16
C LEU A 194 9.37 4.95 -18.15
N ARG A 195 8.77 5.22 -19.31
CA ARG A 195 7.84 6.33 -19.53
C ARG A 195 6.62 5.86 -20.32
N GLN A 196 5.56 6.65 -20.24
CA GLN A 196 4.43 6.49 -21.15
C GLN A 196 4.92 6.48 -22.61
N GLY A 197 4.41 5.53 -23.40
CA GLY A 197 4.79 5.33 -24.80
C GLY A 197 5.98 4.40 -25.02
N ASP A 198 6.76 4.06 -23.98
CA ASP A 198 7.77 3.00 -24.11
C ASP A 198 7.08 1.67 -24.48
N VAL A 199 7.76 0.85 -25.28
CA VAL A 199 7.22 -0.44 -25.74
C VAL A 199 7.92 -1.56 -25.00
N VAL A 200 7.21 -2.20 -24.08
CA VAL A 200 7.74 -3.29 -23.23
C VAL A 200 7.42 -4.66 -23.84
N ARG A 201 8.20 -5.66 -23.47
CA ARG A 201 7.90 -7.06 -23.81
C ARG A 201 7.03 -7.67 -22.72
N ALA A 202 5.81 -8.05 -23.08
CA ALA A 202 4.92 -8.81 -22.20
C ALA A 202 5.42 -10.26 -22.02
N ALA A 203 4.90 -10.98 -21.03
CA ALA A 203 5.27 -12.38 -20.77
C ALA A 203 5.02 -13.28 -21.99
N SER A 204 3.94 -13.02 -22.73
CA SER A 204 3.62 -13.67 -24.02
C SER A 204 4.67 -13.44 -25.13
N GLY A 205 5.63 -12.53 -24.91
CA GLY A 205 6.62 -12.11 -25.91
C GLY A 205 6.15 -10.95 -26.80
N ALA A 206 4.86 -10.60 -26.73
CA ALA A 206 4.28 -9.49 -27.47
C ALA A 206 4.89 -8.15 -27.03
N LEU A 207 5.08 -7.26 -28.00
CA LEU A 207 5.50 -5.87 -27.74
C LEU A 207 4.26 -5.01 -27.47
N VAL A 208 4.21 -4.39 -26.30
CA VAL A 208 3.03 -3.68 -25.80
C VAL A 208 3.42 -2.28 -25.35
N PRO A 209 2.70 -1.22 -25.77
CA PRO A 209 2.98 0.14 -25.32
C PRO A 209 2.55 0.34 -23.87
N VAL A 210 3.38 1.04 -23.09
CA VAL A 210 3.06 1.48 -21.74
C VAL A 210 2.10 2.66 -21.82
N LEU A 211 0.89 2.51 -21.26
CA LEU A 211 -0.11 3.57 -21.21
C LEU A 211 0.22 4.63 -20.16
N ASN A 212 0.76 4.21 -19.02
CA ASN A 212 1.22 5.10 -17.97
C ASN A 212 2.22 4.40 -17.05
N VAL A 213 3.02 5.19 -16.33
CA VAL A 213 3.92 4.72 -15.27
C VAL A 213 3.53 5.45 -13.99
N VAL A 214 3.03 4.70 -13.01
CA VAL A 214 2.73 5.25 -11.70
C VAL A 214 3.92 5.09 -10.77
N ARG A 215 4.12 6.09 -9.89
CA ARG A 215 5.14 6.04 -8.85
C ARG A 215 4.61 6.55 -7.54
N ARG A 216 5.12 5.99 -6.44
CA ARG A 216 4.76 6.46 -5.09
C ARG A 216 5.92 6.23 -4.13
N THR A 217 6.17 7.23 -3.29
CA THR A 217 7.06 7.09 -2.14
C THR A 217 6.25 6.79 -0.89
N VAL A 218 6.59 5.71 -0.19
CA VAL A 218 5.86 5.17 0.96
C VAL A 218 6.83 4.85 2.11
N PRO A 219 6.36 4.76 3.36
CA PRO A 219 7.18 4.22 4.46
C PRO A 219 7.69 2.82 4.10
N SER A 220 8.94 2.48 4.43
CA SER A 220 9.51 1.15 4.14
C SER A 220 9.13 0.09 5.19
N LEU A 221 7.90 0.17 5.70
CA LEU A 221 7.37 -0.67 6.77
C LEU A 221 6.14 -1.46 6.31
N GLY A 222 5.83 -2.54 7.03
CA GLY A 222 4.64 -3.35 6.77
C GLY A 222 4.59 -3.87 5.33
N SER A 223 3.42 -3.78 4.70
CA SER A 223 3.19 -4.14 3.28
C SER A 223 4.08 -3.40 2.27
N PHE A 224 4.59 -2.21 2.65
CA PHE A 224 5.47 -1.42 1.81
C PHE A 224 6.96 -1.74 2.02
N ARG A 225 7.27 -2.67 2.91
CA ARG A 225 8.65 -3.08 3.17
C ARG A 225 9.24 -3.75 1.93
N PRO A 226 10.42 -3.32 1.46
CA PRO A 226 11.11 -3.96 0.35
C PRO A 226 11.51 -5.39 0.68
N VAL A 227 11.46 -6.24 -0.34
CA VAL A 227 11.92 -7.63 -0.28
C VAL A 227 12.78 -7.94 -1.47
N ARG A 228 13.84 -8.70 -1.23
CA ARG A 228 14.72 -9.24 -2.27
C ARG A 228 14.29 -10.66 -2.57
N VAL A 229 13.87 -10.90 -3.81
CA VAL A 229 13.62 -12.24 -4.34
C VAL A 229 14.90 -12.71 -5.01
N ARG A 230 15.36 -13.91 -4.63
CA ARG A 230 16.70 -14.40 -4.96
C ARG A 230 16.73 -15.22 -6.24
N ALA A 231 17.75 -15.04 -7.05
CA ALA A 231 18.15 -16.02 -8.05
C ALA A 231 18.76 -17.27 -7.37
N PRO A 232 18.67 -18.47 -7.98
CA PRO A 232 18.04 -18.77 -9.27
C PRO A 232 16.55 -19.17 -9.18
N TYR A 233 15.84 -18.81 -8.10
CA TYR A 233 14.48 -19.29 -7.87
C TYR A 233 13.49 -18.70 -8.89
N PHE A 234 12.56 -19.54 -9.35
CA PHE A 234 11.48 -19.16 -10.26
C PHE A 234 11.93 -18.52 -11.58
N GLY A 235 13.08 -18.92 -12.10
CA GLY A 235 13.61 -18.45 -13.39
C GLY A 235 14.43 -17.16 -13.31
N LEU A 236 14.52 -16.54 -12.14
CA LEU A 236 15.38 -15.36 -11.96
C LEU A 236 16.84 -15.69 -12.22
N THR A 237 17.51 -14.94 -13.08
CA THR A 237 18.96 -15.02 -13.27
C THR A 237 19.75 -14.01 -12.43
N GLN A 238 19.04 -13.06 -11.81
CA GLN A 238 19.58 -12.10 -10.85
C GLN A 238 18.54 -11.78 -9.78
N ASP A 239 19.00 -11.36 -8.60
CA ASP A 239 18.12 -10.92 -7.53
C ASP A 239 17.31 -9.69 -7.96
N VAL A 240 16.05 -9.62 -7.53
CA VAL A 240 15.18 -8.46 -7.76
C VAL A 240 14.60 -7.95 -6.45
N VAL A 241 14.63 -6.63 -6.27
CA VAL A 241 14.01 -5.96 -5.13
C VAL A 241 12.64 -5.45 -5.53
N VAL A 242 11.60 -5.79 -4.77
CA VAL A 242 10.20 -5.45 -5.03
C VAL A 242 9.45 -5.19 -3.72
N SER A 243 8.20 -4.76 -3.78
CA SER A 243 7.28 -4.78 -2.63
C SER A 243 6.79 -6.20 -2.36
N LEU A 244 6.39 -6.48 -1.12
CA LEU A 244 5.74 -7.73 -0.70
C LEU A 244 4.57 -8.16 -1.60
N HIS A 245 3.83 -7.20 -2.16
CA HIS A 245 2.64 -7.48 -2.98
C HIS A 245 2.95 -7.63 -4.48
N GLN A 246 4.21 -7.47 -4.91
CA GLN A 246 4.59 -7.79 -6.27
C GLN A 246 4.37 -9.27 -6.53
N ARG A 247 3.85 -9.62 -7.71
CA ARG A 247 3.70 -11.02 -8.11
C ARG A 247 4.64 -11.38 -9.25
N LEU A 248 5.28 -12.53 -9.12
CA LEU A 248 6.10 -13.16 -10.15
C LEU A 248 5.21 -14.09 -10.96
N LEU A 249 5.29 -14.02 -12.29
CA LEU A 249 4.64 -14.98 -13.17
C LEU A 249 5.57 -16.19 -13.35
N VAL A 250 5.04 -17.38 -13.04
CA VAL A 250 5.80 -18.64 -13.08
C VAL A 250 5.05 -19.65 -13.93
N SER A 251 5.78 -20.32 -14.82
CA SER A 251 5.29 -21.37 -15.71
C SER A 251 6.21 -22.59 -15.66
N GLY A 252 5.72 -23.75 -16.10
CA GLY A 252 6.52 -24.96 -16.26
C GLY A 252 5.77 -26.24 -15.89
N PRO A 253 6.40 -27.42 -16.09
CA PRO A 253 5.75 -28.72 -15.89
C PRO A 253 5.21 -28.92 -14.47
N GLU A 254 5.91 -28.42 -13.44
CA GLU A 254 5.45 -28.54 -12.05
C GLU A 254 4.20 -27.69 -11.79
N VAL A 255 4.09 -26.55 -12.46
CA VAL A 255 2.92 -25.66 -12.35
C VAL A 255 1.70 -26.33 -12.99
N GLU A 256 1.89 -26.91 -14.17
CA GLU A 256 0.84 -27.67 -14.87
C GLU A 256 0.40 -28.88 -14.04
N TYR A 257 1.35 -29.63 -13.48
CA TYR A 257 1.08 -30.81 -12.67
C TYR A 257 0.37 -30.49 -11.35
N LEU A 258 0.86 -29.49 -10.59
CA LEU A 258 0.33 -29.18 -9.26
C LEU A 258 -0.98 -28.38 -9.30
N PHE A 259 -1.16 -27.52 -10.30
CA PHE A 259 -2.26 -26.55 -10.31
C PHE A 259 -3.18 -26.67 -11.54
N GLY A 260 -2.82 -27.48 -12.54
CA GLY A 260 -3.59 -27.59 -13.78
C GLY A 260 -3.61 -26.27 -14.57
N ARG A 261 -2.56 -25.45 -14.44
CA ARG A 261 -2.41 -24.14 -15.09
C ARG A 261 -1.06 -24.07 -15.78
N GLU A 262 -1.01 -23.44 -16.96
CA GLU A 262 0.26 -23.13 -17.63
C GLU A 262 1.08 -22.09 -16.86
N ASN A 263 0.37 -21.15 -16.22
CA ASN A 263 0.97 -20.00 -15.56
C ASN A 263 0.26 -19.70 -14.23
N VAL A 264 1.05 -19.39 -13.20
CA VAL A 264 0.58 -18.95 -11.89
C VAL A 264 1.32 -17.70 -11.45
N LEU A 265 0.70 -16.93 -10.55
CA LEU A 265 1.31 -15.77 -9.92
C LEU A 265 1.72 -16.11 -8.49
N ILE A 266 2.97 -15.82 -8.15
CA ILE A 266 3.51 -16.01 -6.80
C ILE A 266 3.77 -14.63 -6.18
N PRO A 267 3.03 -14.22 -5.13
CA PRO A 267 3.34 -13.01 -4.39
C PRO A 267 4.72 -13.08 -3.74
N ALA A 268 5.49 -11.99 -3.80
CA ALA A 268 6.81 -11.94 -3.18
C ALA A 268 6.74 -12.19 -1.66
N SER A 269 5.64 -11.79 -1.01
CA SER A 269 5.38 -12.04 0.42
C SER A 269 5.44 -13.52 0.81
N THR A 270 5.04 -14.44 -0.08
CA THR A 270 5.08 -15.88 0.21
C THR A 270 6.51 -16.45 0.14
N LEU A 271 7.45 -15.72 -0.46
CA LEU A 271 8.83 -16.15 -0.66
C LEU A 271 9.78 -15.72 0.47
N VAL A 272 9.37 -14.75 1.29
CA VAL A 272 10.18 -14.13 2.34
C VAL A 272 10.44 -15.06 3.53
N ASN A 273 9.54 -16.02 3.78
CA ASN A 273 9.64 -16.96 4.91
C ASN A 273 10.43 -18.24 4.54
N GLY A 274 11.10 -18.26 3.39
CA GLY A 274 11.85 -19.41 2.90
C GLY A 274 13.23 -19.02 2.35
N TYR A 275 13.82 -19.91 1.56
CA TYR A 275 15.13 -19.69 0.94
C TYR A 275 15.10 -18.76 -0.29
N ALA A 276 13.91 -18.51 -0.85
CA ALA A 276 13.72 -17.82 -2.12
C ALA A 276 13.64 -16.29 -2.03
N GLY A 277 13.54 -15.72 -0.83
CA GLY A 277 13.53 -14.28 -0.63
C GLY A 277 13.75 -13.87 0.82
N HIS A 278 14.08 -12.61 1.04
CA HIS A 278 14.23 -12.04 2.38
C HIS A 278 13.87 -10.56 2.39
N VAL A 279 13.68 -10.00 3.59
CA VAL A 279 13.48 -8.58 3.78
C VAL A 279 14.72 -7.82 3.33
N GLU A 280 14.54 -6.82 2.48
CA GLU A 280 15.63 -5.98 1.99
C GLU A 280 15.81 -4.77 2.93
N PRO A 281 17.03 -4.52 3.46
CA PRO A 281 17.33 -3.30 4.19
C PRO A 281 17.07 -2.07 3.33
N ALA A 282 16.32 -1.11 3.87
CA ALA A 282 15.92 0.07 3.12
C ALA A 282 15.98 1.34 3.97
N PRO A 283 16.17 2.51 3.35
CA PRO A 283 15.91 3.79 4.01
C PRO A 283 14.48 3.85 4.55
N ARG A 284 14.20 4.81 5.44
CA ARG A 284 12.88 5.02 6.07
C ARG A 284 11.71 5.12 5.09
N PHE A 285 11.98 5.58 3.87
CA PHE A 285 11.01 5.66 2.80
C PHE A 285 11.58 5.05 1.53
N VAL A 286 10.73 4.36 0.78
CA VAL A 286 11.07 3.74 -0.50
C VAL A 286 10.14 4.26 -1.59
N THR A 287 10.65 4.39 -2.81
CA THR A 287 9.84 4.76 -3.98
C THR A 287 9.66 3.54 -4.86
N TYR A 288 8.41 3.20 -5.17
CA TYR A 288 8.08 2.14 -6.11
C TYR A 288 7.52 2.71 -7.41
N HIS A 289 7.66 1.92 -8.47
CA HIS A 289 7.12 2.17 -9.81
C HIS A 289 6.25 1.01 -10.26
N GLN A 290 5.30 1.27 -11.16
CA GLN A 290 4.54 0.21 -11.80
C GLN A 290 3.98 0.67 -13.13
N LEU A 291 3.87 -0.27 -14.05
CA LEU A 291 3.44 -0.03 -15.42
C LEU A 291 1.95 -0.30 -15.57
N LEU A 292 1.26 0.58 -16.29
CA LEU A 292 -0.09 0.35 -16.77
C LEU A 292 -0.04 0.00 -18.26
N LEU A 293 -0.53 -1.19 -18.62
CA LEU A 293 -0.62 -1.67 -19.99
C LEU A 293 -2.06 -1.62 -20.51
N PRO A 294 -2.32 -1.77 -21.83
CA PRO A 294 -3.67 -1.81 -22.39
C PRO A 294 -4.49 -3.03 -21.94
N HIS A 295 -3.82 -4.16 -21.74
CA HIS A 295 -4.37 -5.37 -21.15
C HIS A 295 -3.52 -5.75 -19.94
N HIS A 296 -4.15 -6.35 -18.93
CA HIS A 296 -3.41 -6.84 -17.78
C HIS A 296 -2.57 -8.05 -18.17
N ASP A 297 -1.25 -7.92 -18.00
CA ASP A 297 -0.27 -8.96 -18.27
C ASP A 297 0.92 -8.78 -17.31
N ALA A 298 1.88 -9.70 -17.33
CA ALA A 298 3.19 -9.50 -16.75
C ALA A 298 4.17 -8.95 -17.80
N VAL A 299 5.17 -8.19 -17.36
CA VAL A 299 6.28 -7.75 -18.20
C VAL A 299 7.50 -8.60 -17.96
N ARG A 300 8.25 -8.86 -19.02
CA ARG A 300 9.50 -9.61 -18.93
C ARG A 300 10.57 -8.74 -18.28
N ILE A 301 11.23 -9.37 -17.33
CA ILE A 301 12.57 -9.03 -16.87
C ILE A 301 13.50 -10.13 -17.41
N PRO A 302 14.83 -10.02 -17.31
CA PRO A 302 15.71 -11.11 -17.72
C PRO A 302 15.28 -12.44 -17.10
N ASP A 303 14.88 -13.37 -17.97
CA ASP A 303 14.50 -14.77 -17.69
C ASP A 303 13.30 -15.00 -16.76
N ALA A 304 12.58 -13.93 -16.38
CA ALA A 304 11.37 -14.02 -15.55
C ALA A 304 10.34 -12.95 -15.97
N ALA A 305 9.18 -12.93 -15.32
CA ALA A 305 8.17 -11.90 -15.56
C ALA A 305 7.48 -11.45 -14.27
N LEU A 306 7.12 -10.17 -14.22
CA LEU A 306 6.49 -9.52 -13.07
C LEU A 306 5.14 -8.92 -13.47
N GLU A 307 4.11 -9.18 -12.66
CA GLU A 307 2.75 -8.64 -12.87
C GLU A 307 2.76 -7.10 -12.95
N THR A 308 2.02 -6.55 -13.91
CA THR A 308 1.84 -5.09 -14.09
C THR A 308 0.66 -4.56 -13.26
N LEU A 309 0.35 -3.27 -13.34
CA LEU A 309 -0.76 -2.69 -12.58
C LEU A 309 -2.12 -3.25 -13.05
N TYR A 310 -2.84 -3.90 -12.14
CA TYR A 310 -4.21 -4.35 -12.40
C TYR A 310 -5.24 -3.30 -11.96
N LEU A 311 -6.10 -2.86 -12.89
CA LEU A 311 -7.17 -1.89 -12.59
C LEU A 311 -8.54 -2.53 -12.40
N GLY A 312 -8.72 -3.78 -12.81
CA GLY A 312 -10.04 -4.41 -12.89
C GLY A 312 -11.06 -3.49 -13.58
N ARG A 313 -12.15 -3.19 -12.85
CA ARG A 313 -13.23 -2.28 -13.28
C ARG A 313 -13.13 -0.88 -12.67
N MET A 314 -12.00 -0.50 -12.07
CA MET A 314 -11.81 0.79 -11.38
C MET A 314 -12.18 1.99 -12.25
N ARG A 315 -11.95 1.91 -13.57
CA ARG A 315 -12.39 2.92 -14.53
C ARG A 315 -13.86 3.34 -14.35
N ARG A 316 -14.75 2.40 -14.03
CA ARG A 316 -16.21 2.63 -13.85
C ARG A 316 -16.54 3.23 -12.48
N ASP A 317 -15.70 2.99 -11.48
CA ASP A 317 -15.86 3.47 -10.11
C ASP A 317 -15.19 4.85 -9.93
N LYS A 318 -15.99 5.92 -10.06
CA LYS A 318 -15.50 7.30 -9.93
C LYS A 318 -14.87 7.57 -8.55
N ILE A 319 -15.39 6.95 -7.50
CA ILE A 319 -14.95 7.17 -6.13
C ILE A 319 -13.55 6.57 -5.94
N ARG A 320 -13.38 5.29 -6.32
CA ARG A 320 -12.07 4.63 -6.24
C ARG A 320 -11.04 5.27 -7.15
N LEU A 321 -11.42 5.60 -8.39
CA LEU A 321 -10.48 6.22 -9.32
C LEU A 321 -10.01 7.59 -8.84
N GLY A 322 -10.94 8.47 -8.43
CA GLY A 322 -10.62 9.81 -7.93
C GLY A 322 -9.80 9.80 -6.63
N ALA A 323 -9.74 8.66 -5.95
CA ALA A 323 -8.94 8.46 -4.75
C ALA A 323 -7.54 7.85 -5.04
N SER A 324 -7.27 7.43 -6.27
CA SER A 324 -6.09 6.63 -6.64
C SER A 324 -4.94 7.46 -7.24
N LEU A 325 -3.81 6.80 -7.49
CA LEU A 325 -2.67 7.35 -8.23
C LEU A 325 -3.02 7.73 -9.69
N LEU A 326 -4.18 7.32 -10.18
CA LEU A 326 -4.65 7.57 -11.55
C LEU A 326 -5.73 8.66 -11.60
N ALA A 327 -5.98 9.37 -10.50
CA ALA A 327 -7.07 10.35 -10.38
C ALA A 327 -7.00 11.46 -11.43
N ASP A 328 -5.80 11.87 -11.83
CA ASP A 328 -5.56 12.94 -12.81
C ASP A 328 -5.57 12.45 -14.27
N ILE A 329 -5.76 11.14 -14.49
CA ILE A 329 -5.81 10.57 -15.85
C ILE A 329 -7.27 10.56 -16.33
N PRO A 330 -7.54 11.11 -17.53
CA PRO A 330 -8.87 11.04 -18.13
C PRO A 330 -9.40 9.60 -18.20
N ARG A 331 -10.61 9.39 -17.67
CA ARG A 331 -11.26 8.07 -17.56
C ARG A 331 -11.39 7.30 -18.87
N ASN A 332 -11.45 7.99 -20.00
CA ASN A 332 -11.54 7.41 -21.33
C ASN A 332 -10.20 6.86 -21.84
N LEU A 333 -9.07 7.25 -21.23
CA LEU A 333 -7.73 6.76 -21.54
C LEU A 333 -7.31 5.58 -20.66
N LEU A 334 -8.08 5.25 -19.62
CA LEU A 334 -7.81 4.10 -18.76
C LEU A 334 -8.45 2.83 -19.33
N PRO A 335 -7.73 1.70 -19.30
CA PRO A 335 -8.27 0.41 -19.73
C PRO A 335 -9.25 -0.15 -18.69
N GLU A 336 -10.01 -1.16 -19.11
CA GLU A 336 -10.68 -2.09 -18.20
C GLU A 336 -9.95 -3.41 -18.28
N HIS A 337 -9.46 -3.87 -17.14
CA HIS A 337 -8.69 -5.10 -17.09
C HIS A 337 -9.60 -6.26 -16.70
N HIS A 338 -9.51 -7.33 -17.48
CA HIS A 338 -9.89 -8.65 -17.05
C HIS A 338 -8.62 -9.32 -16.52
N ARG A 339 -8.69 -9.98 -15.37
CA ARG A 339 -7.54 -10.75 -14.89
C ARG A 339 -7.28 -11.86 -15.90
N ALA A 340 -6.04 -12.03 -16.33
CA ALA A 340 -5.64 -12.97 -17.39
C ALA A 340 -5.76 -14.47 -16.98
N GLY A 341 -6.65 -14.80 -16.04
CA GLY A 341 -6.86 -16.17 -15.55
C GLY A 341 -5.76 -16.71 -14.64
N TYR A 342 -4.71 -15.92 -14.34
CA TYR A 342 -3.64 -16.36 -13.45
C TYR A 342 -4.18 -16.65 -12.05
N GLN A 343 -3.97 -17.89 -11.61
CA GLN A 343 -4.16 -18.26 -10.21
C GLN A 343 -3.04 -17.62 -9.40
N VAL A 344 -3.42 -16.86 -8.36
CA VAL A 344 -2.47 -16.33 -7.39
C VAL A 344 -2.30 -17.39 -6.30
N LEU A 345 -1.08 -17.91 -6.17
CA LEU A 345 -0.76 -18.93 -5.19
C LEU A 345 -0.80 -18.36 -3.76
N ARG A 346 -1.32 -19.15 -2.84
CA ARG A 346 -1.22 -18.93 -1.39
C ARG A 346 0.15 -19.38 -0.89
N ALA A 347 0.48 -18.99 0.34
CA ALA A 347 1.79 -19.28 0.94
C ALA A 347 2.18 -20.77 0.88
N PHE A 348 1.29 -21.68 1.29
CA PHE A 348 1.60 -23.12 1.26
C PHE A 348 1.75 -23.65 -0.18
N GLU A 349 0.97 -23.17 -1.14
CA GLU A 349 1.06 -23.57 -2.55
C GLU A 349 2.39 -23.11 -3.16
N ALA A 350 2.81 -21.87 -2.86
CA ALA A 350 4.08 -21.32 -3.30
C ALA A 350 5.28 -22.09 -2.72
N ILE A 351 5.20 -22.49 -1.45
CA ILE A 351 6.24 -23.31 -0.80
C ILE A 351 6.33 -24.69 -1.46
N SER A 352 5.19 -25.38 -1.66
CA SER A 352 5.19 -26.69 -2.32
C SER A 352 5.75 -26.64 -3.74
N LEU A 353 5.45 -25.59 -4.50
CA LEU A 353 6.05 -25.39 -5.83
C LEU A 353 7.55 -25.12 -5.75
N ALA A 354 8.02 -24.36 -4.75
CA ALA A 354 9.44 -24.10 -4.55
C ALA A 354 10.20 -25.40 -4.25
N GLU A 355 9.66 -26.23 -3.36
CA GLU A 355 10.23 -27.54 -3.00
C GLU A 355 10.27 -28.49 -4.20
N ALA A 356 9.21 -28.54 -5.01
CA ALA A 356 9.16 -29.36 -6.22
C ALA A 356 10.21 -28.99 -7.28
N ARG A 357 10.71 -27.74 -7.28
CA ARG A 357 11.76 -27.27 -8.19
C ARG A 357 13.17 -27.37 -7.63
N ALA A 358 13.30 -27.60 -6.33
CA ALA A 358 14.59 -27.81 -5.67
C ALA A 358 15.00 -29.30 -5.63
N ALA A 359 14.04 -30.21 -5.82
CA ALA A 359 14.23 -31.65 -6.01
C ALA A 359 14.60 -31.95 -7.48
#